data_AF-A0A7J9DX73-F1
#
_entry.id   AF-A0A7J9DX73-F1
#
_cell.length_a   1.000
_cell.length_b   1.000
_cell.length_c   1.000
_cell.angle_alpha   90.00
_cell.angle_beta   90.00
_cell.angle_gamma   90.00
#
_symmetry.space_group_name_H-M   'P 1'
#
loop_
_entity.id
_entity.type
_entity.pdbx_description
1 polymer ?
#
loop_
_entity_poly.entity_id
_entity_poly.type
_entity_poly.pdbx_seq_one_letter_code
_entity_poly.pdbx_strand_id
1 'polypeptide(L)' 'MPLGMVIHNIEITLGRGGKLARAAGAVAKLIIKEGKSATLKLPSGEVRSISKNYSTTVG' A
#
# COMPACT_ATOMS: atom_id res chain seq x y z
N MET A 1 4.16 -10.37 1.76
CA MET A 1 4.65 -9.40 0.76
C MET A 1 6.11 -9.09 1.04
N PRO A 2 7.00 -9.31 0.06
CA PRO A 2 8.40 -8.91 0.13
C PRO A 2 8.54 -7.38 -0.01
N LEU A 3 9.59 -6.81 0.57
CA LEU A 3 9.93 -5.39 0.43
C LEU A 3 10.26 -5.05 -1.03
N GLY A 4 9.91 -3.85 -1.46
CA GLY A 4 10.15 -3.35 -2.81
C GLY A 4 9.10 -3.74 -3.85
N MET A 5 8.06 -4.48 -3.47
CA MET A 5 7.00 -4.87 -4.40
C MET A 5 6.11 -3.69 -4.78
N VAL A 6 5.68 -3.66 -6.04
CA VAL A 6 4.64 -2.76 -6.55
C VAL A 6 3.28 -3.35 -6.23
N ILE A 7 2.43 -2.50 -5.65
CA ILE A 7 1.10 -2.83 -5.18
C ILE A 7 0.13 -1.72 -5.58
N HIS A 8 -1.12 -2.10 -5.83
CA HIS A 8 -2.20 -1.19 -6.16
C HIS A 8 -3.46 -1.59 -5.37
N ASN A 9 -4.51 -0.77 -5.48
CA ASN A 9 -5.79 -0.97 -4.80
C ASN A 9 -5.62 -1.21 -3.28
N ILE A 10 -4.87 -0.32 -2.61
CA ILE A 10 -4.52 -0.46 -1.20
C ILE A 10 -5.69 -0.03 -0.31
N GLU A 11 -6.11 -0.93 0.56
CA GLU A 11 -7.12 -0.77 1.59
C GLU A 11 -6.47 -0.41 2.92
N ILE A 12 -6.69 0.82 3.40
CA ILE A 12 -6.09 1.33 4.66
C ILE A 12 -6.74 0.68 5.90
N THR A 13 -8.02 0.34 5.79
CA THR A 13 -8.81 -0.25 6.86
C THR A 13 -9.51 -1.46 6.31
N LEU A 14 -9.23 -2.63 6.88
CA LEU A 14 -9.80 -3.89 6.44
C LEU A 14 -11.33 -3.79 6.25
N GLY A 15 -11.82 -4.14 5.07
CA GLY A 15 -13.26 -4.14 4.75
C GLY A 15 -13.86 -2.79 4.34
N ARG A 16 -13.06 -1.71 4.22
CA ARG A 16 -13.53 -0.41 3.69
C ARG A 16 -13.27 -0.21 2.20
N GLY A 17 -12.76 -1.23 1.51
CA GLY A 17 -12.37 -1.18 0.11
C GLY A 17 -11.02 -0.48 -0.10
N GLY A 18 -10.41 -0.72 -1.25
CA GLY A 18 -9.19 -0.04 -1.68
C GLY A 18 -9.41 1.46 -1.86
N LYS A 19 -8.64 2.27 -1.12
CA LYS A 19 -8.73 3.73 -1.12
C LYS A 19 -7.56 4.41 -1.82
N LEU A 20 -6.42 3.74 -1.92
CA LEU A 20 -5.20 4.28 -2.52
C LEU A 20 -4.79 3.47 -3.74
N ALA A 21 -4.09 4.10 -4.68
CA ALA A 21 -3.55 3.43 -5.87
C ALA A 21 -4.63 2.67 -6.69
N ARG A 22 -5.83 3.27 -6.86
CA ARG A 22 -6.97 2.69 -7.60
C ARG A 22 -6.96 3.00 -9.10
N ALA A 23 -6.36 4.12 -9.49
CA ALA A 23 -6.36 4.57 -10.88
C ALA A 23 -5.43 3.73 -11.77
N ALA A 24 -5.70 3.71 -13.07
CA ALA A 24 -4.82 3.07 -14.04
C ALA A 24 -3.41 3.70 -13.98
N GLY A 25 -2.37 2.87 -13.80
CA GLY A 25 -0.98 3.31 -13.65
C GLY A 25 -0.61 3.87 -12.27
N ALA A 26 -1.58 4.01 -11.35
CA ALA A 26 -1.30 4.45 -9.99
C ALA A 26 -0.81 3.25 -9.17
N VAL A 27 0.50 3.11 -9.04
CA VAL A 27 1.15 2.06 -8.25
C VAL A 27 1.84 2.65 -7.03
N ALA A 28 1.82 1.90 -5.94
CA ALA A 28 2.55 2.20 -4.72
C ALA A 28 3.62 1.13 -4.48
N LYS A 29 4.68 1.49 -3.75
CA LYS A 29 5.79 0.57 -3.47
C LYS A 29 5.91 0.32 -1.98
N LEU A 30 6.01 -0.94 -1.58
CA LEU A 30 6.30 -1.31 -0.19
C LEU A 30 7.77 -0.97 0.11
N ILE A 31 8.03 0.02 0.97
CA ILE A 31 9.41 0.40 1.34
C ILE A 31 9.85 -0.37 2.58
N ILE A 32 9.03 -0.30 3.63
CA ILE A 32 9.35 -0.84 4.95
C ILE A 32 8.15 -1.64 5.44
N LYS A 33 8.42 -2.76 6.09
CA LYS A 33 7.41 -3.54 6.78
C LYS A 33 7.89 -3.77 8.20
N GLU A 34 7.39 -2.94 9.11
CA GLU A 34 7.57 -3.11 10.54
C GLU A 34 6.45 -4.00 11.11
N GLY A 35 6.72 -4.68 12.22
CA GLY A 35 5.88 -5.78 12.71
C GLY A 35 4.38 -5.50 12.79
N LYS A 36 3.97 -4.25 13.06
CA LYS A 36 2.57 -3.79 13.14
C LYS A 36 2.17 -2.74 12.08
N SER A 37 3.13 -2.21 11.32
CA SER A 37 2.89 -1.12 10.36
C SER A 37 3.72 -1.31 9.10
N ALA A 38 3.18 -0.98 7.93
CA ALA A 38 3.89 -0.98 6.68
C ALA A 38 4.01 0.44 6.14
N THR A 39 5.20 0.81 5.67
CA THR A 39 5.45 2.10 5.03
C THR A 39 5.44 1.90 3.52
N LEU A 40 4.54 2.65 2.87
CA LEU A 40 4.33 2.64 1.43
C LEU A 40 4.75 3.96 0.82
N LYS A 41 5.37 3.91 -0.35
CA LYS A 41 5.50 5.07 -1.23
C LYS A 41 4.30 5.13 -2.15
N LEU A 42 3.52 6.20 -2.06
CA LEU A 42 2.37 6.44 -2.91
C LEU A 42 2.81 6.96 -4.29
N PRO A 43 1.95 6.84 -5.33
CA PRO A 43 2.24 7.39 -6.65
C PRO A 43 2.42 8.92 -6.63
N SER A 44 1.87 9.61 -5.63
CA SER A 44 2.10 11.05 -5.39
C SER A 44 3.53 11.37 -4.92
N GLY A 45 4.35 10.37 -4.62
CA GLY A 45 5.68 10.53 -4.00
C GLY A 45 5.63 10.61 -2.47
N GLU A 46 4.45 10.77 -1.88
CA GLU A 46 4.26 10.76 -0.43
C GLU A 46 4.61 9.39 0.16
N VAL A 47 5.30 9.41 1.30
CA VAL A 47 5.61 8.20 2.08
C VAL A 47 4.64 8.15 3.24
N ARG A 48 3.87 7.06 3.33
CA ARG A 48 2.81 6.90 4.33
C ARG A 48 2.93 5.57 5.05
N SER A 49 2.82 5.61 6.38
CA SER A 49 2.73 4.42 7.21
C SER A 49 1.26 4.00 7.40
N ILE A 50 0.98 2.72 7.19
CA ILE A 50 -0.34 2.11 7.33
C ILE A 50 -0.28 0.93 8.31
N SER A 51 -1.38 0.66 9.01
CA SER A 51 -1.49 -0.50 9.90
C SER A 51 -1.35 -1.79 9.10
N LYS A 52 -0.78 -2.84 9.70
CA LYS A 52 -0.60 -4.17 9.09
C LYS A 52 -1.90 -4.86 8.66
N ASN A 53 -3.05 -4.45 9.20
CA ASN A 53 -4.37 -4.94 8.79
C ASN A 53 -4.86 -4.26 7.50
N TYR A 54 -4.01 -4.20 6.49
CA TYR A 54 -4.32 -3.68 5.16
C TYR A 54 -4.50 -4.81 4.16
N SER A 55 -5.30 -4.56 3.13
CA SER A 55 -5.41 -5.42 1.96
C SER A 55 -4.90 -4.67 0.73
N THR A 56 -4.26 -5.35 -0.20
CA THR A 56 -3.77 -4.72 -1.43
C THR A 56 -3.58 -5.77 -2.50
N THR A 57 -3.65 -5.35 -3.77
CA THR A 57 -3.42 -6.22 -4.92
C THR A 57 -1.98 -6.03 -5.40
N VAL A 58 -1.32 -7.12 -5.73
CA VAL A 58 0.02 -7.11 -6.32
C VAL A 58 -0.10 -6.94 -7.83
N GLY A 59 0.57 -5.95 -8.40
CA GLY A 59 0.56 -5.65 -9.84
C GLY A 59 0.86 -4.20 -10.14
#